data_AF-A0A2H9L0C6-F1
#
_entry.id   AF-A0A2H9L0C6-F1
#
_cell.length_a   1.000
_cell.length_b   1.000
_cell.length_c   1.000
_cell.angle_alpha   90.00
_cell.angle_beta   90.00
_cell.angle_gamma   90.00
#
_symmetry.space_group_name_H-M   'P 1'
#
loop_
_entity.id
_entity.type
_entity.pdbx_description
1 polymer ?
#
loop_
_entity_poly.entity_id
_entity_poly.type
_entity_poly.pdbx_seq_one_letter_code
_entity_poly.pdbx_strand_id
1 'polypeptide(L)'
;MNVFLCKYHVLRCPKCGHVKTGTARSKTCCPSCAHSWEISKGGHTFGVLKSFWTPAEASAFAQQFKMQREQARAKAIGEELEVKTAFNMLGLSQGCSREDFVKEYRKRALMHHPDTNEENPAAQENFKQITNAAQQIRSAMGWQ
;
A
#
# COMPACT_ATOMS: atom_id res chain seq x y z
N MET A 1 3.20 -11.40 -0.81
CA MET A 1 4.36 -12.18 -0.31
C MET A 1 5.03 -11.37 0.80
N ASN A 2 4.91 -11.80 2.06
CA ASN A 2 5.52 -11.12 3.20
C ASN A 2 7.04 -11.31 3.14
N VAL A 3 7.75 -10.29 2.65
CA VAL A 3 9.21 -10.24 2.73
C VAL A 3 9.57 -9.93 4.18
N PHE A 4 9.67 -10.97 5.01
CA PHE A 4 10.32 -10.84 6.31
C PHE A 4 11.80 -10.55 6.05
N LEU A 5 12.17 -9.26 6.09
CA LEU A 5 13.56 -8.83 6.15
C LEU A 5 14.17 -9.32 7.46
N CYS A 6 14.62 -10.57 7.47
CA CYS A 6 15.25 -11.16 8.63
C CYS A 6 16.64 -10.54 8.76
N LYS A 7 16.79 -9.61 9.70
CA LYS A 7 18.09 -9.01 10.03
C LYS A 7 19.00 -10.11 10.56
N TYR A 8 20.06 -10.42 9.81
CA TYR A 8 21.15 -11.26 10.28
C TYR A 8 22.12 -10.40 11.07
N HIS A 9 22.70 -10.98 12.12
CA HIS A 9 23.67 -10.35 12.99
C HIS A 9 24.92 -11.23 13.04
N VAL A 10 26.07 -10.59 13.26
CA VAL A 10 27.27 -11.30 13.67
C VAL A 10 27.14 -11.61 15.16
N LEU A 11 27.06 -12.89 15.46
CA LEU A 11 26.89 -13.44 16.80
C LEU A 11 28.25 -13.95 17.32
N ARG A 12 28.59 -13.67 18.57
CA ARG A 12 29.84 -14.09 19.22
C ARG A 12 29.56 -14.80 20.55
N CYS A 13 30.23 -15.93 20.84
CA CYS A 13 30.19 -16.55 22.18
C CYS A 13 31.05 -15.70 23.13
N PRO A 14 30.52 -15.22 24.28
CA PRO A 14 31.29 -14.42 25.24
C PRO A 14 32.39 -15.24 25.95
N LYS A 15 32.20 -16.57 26.04
CA LYS A 15 33.12 -17.48 26.74
C LYS A 15 34.35 -17.85 25.90
N CYS A 16 34.15 -18.18 24.63
CA CYS A 16 35.21 -18.76 23.78
C CYS A 16 35.51 -17.92 22.52
N GLY A 17 34.81 -16.81 22.30
CA GLY A 17 35.07 -15.91 21.17
C GLY A 17 34.67 -16.43 19.79
N HIS A 18 34.12 -17.65 19.66
CA HIS A 18 33.60 -18.18 18.41
C HIS A 18 32.58 -17.24 17.80
N VAL A 19 32.56 -17.16 16.48
CA VAL A 19 31.69 -16.26 15.70
C VAL A 19 30.82 -17.08 14.76
N LYS A 20 29.55 -16.70 14.63
CA LYS A 20 28.65 -17.20 13.58
C LYS A 20 27.76 -16.08 13.06
N THR A 21 27.16 -16.27 11.89
CA THR A 21 26.08 -15.43 11.40
C THR A 21 24.74 -16.07 11.74
N GLY A 22 23.75 -15.26 12.13
CA GLY A 22 22.44 -15.78 12.48
C GLY A 22 21.44 -14.69 12.80
N THR A 23 20.20 -15.07 13.07
CA THR A 23 19.18 -14.13 13.54
C THR A 23 19.46 -13.73 14.98
N ALA A 24 19.00 -12.55 15.42
CA ALA A 24 19.09 -12.10 16.81
C ALA A 24 18.47 -13.08 17.83
N ARG A 25 17.69 -14.07 17.35
CA ARG A 25 16.91 -15.02 18.14
C ARG A 25 17.40 -16.46 17.96
N SER A 26 18.70 -16.66 17.66
CA SER A 26 19.28 -17.99 17.51
C SER A 26 19.21 -18.78 18.82
N LYS A 27 18.36 -19.82 18.86
CA LYS A 27 18.17 -20.70 20.03
C LYS A 27 19.28 -21.73 20.24
N THR A 28 20.20 -21.85 19.30
CA THR A 28 21.29 -22.84 19.36
C THR A 28 22.44 -22.28 20.19
N CYS A 29 22.93 -23.02 21.19
CA CYS A 29 24.14 -22.65 21.93
C CYS A 29 25.41 -22.80 21.09
N CYS A 30 26.53 -22.26 21.55
CA CYS A 30 27.83 -22.47 20.90
C CYS A 30 28.32 -23.90 21.14
N PRO A 31 28.79 -24.62 20.11
CA PRO A 31 29.15 -26.05 20.23
C PRO A 31 30.38 -26.29 21.13
N SER A 32 31.23 -25.29 21.29
CA SER A 32 32.45 -25.40 22.11
C SER A 32 32.22 -25.03 23.57
N CYS A 33 31.42 -24.00 23.84
CA CYS A 33 31.27 -23.41 25.18
C CYS A 33 29.90 -23.70 25.80
N ALA A 34 28.92 -24.22 25.04
CA ALA A 34 27.49 -24.32 25.40
C ALA A 34 26.81 -23.00 25.83
N HIS A 35 27.46 -21.84 25.66
CA HIS A 35 26.87 -20.55 25.99
C HIS A 35 25.97 -20.04 24.87
N SER A 36 24.99 -19.24 25.27
CA SER A 36 24.18 -18.44 24.37
C SER A 36 25.04 -17.49 23.55
N TRP A 37 24.57 -17.23 22.33
CA TRP A 37 25.25 -16.31 21.44
C TRP A 37 24.81 -14.88 21.69
N GLU A 38 25.77 -13.95 21.72
CA GLU A 38 25.52 -12.53 21.91
C GLU A 38 25.74 -11.76 20.60
N ILE A 39 24.99 -10.67 20.39
CA ILE A 39 25.19 -9.80 19.24
C ILE A 39 26.47 -9.00 19.46
N SER A 40 27.44 -9.13 18.55
CA SER A 40 28.67 -8.33 18.60
C SER A 40 28.34 -6.85 18.43
N LYS A 41 28.79 -6.00 19.36
CA LYS A 41 28.65 -4.54 19.26
C LYS A 41 29.28 -4.07 17.95
N GLY A 42 28.48 -3.40 17.09
CA GLY A 42 28.93 -2.87 15.79
C GLY A 42 28.72 -3.77 14.56
N GLY A 43 28.18 -4.98 14.72
CA GLY A 43 28.00 -5.95 13.62
C GLY A 43 26.59 -6.03 13.05
N HIS A 44 26.05 -4.94 12.48
CA HIS A 44 24.88 -5.05 11.62
C HIS A 44 25.32 -5.43 10.20
N THR A 45 25.45 -6.73 9.93
CA THR A 45 25.38 -7.17 8.54
C THR A 45 23.91 -7.20 8.18
N PHE A 46 23.36 -6.10 7.66
CA PHE A 46 22.26 -6.29 6.72
C PHE A 46 22.78 -7.32 5.73
N GLY A 47 22.15 -8.49 5.70
CA GLY A 47 22.39 -9.53 4.71
C GLY A 47 21.97 -8.96 3.37
N VAL A 48 22.74 -8.01 2.87
CA VAL A 48 22.88 -7.74 1.46
C VAL A 48 23.49 -9.04 0.94
N LEU A 49 22.79 -9.73 0.05
CA LEU A 49 23.45 -10.58 -0.93
C LEU A 49 24.49 -9.70 -1.64
N LYS A 50 25.68 -9.56 -1.06
CA LYS A 50 26.82 -8.85 -1.63
C LYS A 50 27.48 -9.80 -2.61
N SER A 51 26.92 -9.94 -3.80
CA SER A 51 27.70 -10.46 -4.94
C SER A 51 27.24 -10.00 -6.33
N PHE A 52 26.18 -9.19 -6.47
CA PHE A 52 25.66 -8.90 -7.82
C PHE A 52 25.30 -7.44 -8.12
N TRP A 53 25.44 -6.50 -7.18
CA TRP A 53 25.08 -5.10 -7.42
C TRP A 53 26.27 -4.18 -7.23
N THR A 54 26.65 -3.48 -8.30
CA THR A 54 27.60 -2.37 -8.31
C THR A 54 27.06 -1.17 -7.53
N PRO A 55 27.91 -0.23 -7.06
CA PRO A 55 27.46 0.99 -6.39
C PRO A 55 26.45 1.82 -7.21
N ALA A 56 26.56 1.77 -8.54
CA ALA A 56 25.63 2.41 -9.47
C ALA A 56 24.25 1.73 -9.47
N GLU A 57 24.20 0.39 -9.46
CA GLU A 57 22.92 -0.31 -9.40
C GLU A 57 22.26 -0.16 -8.03
N ALA A 58 23.04 -0.10 -6.94
CA ALA A 58 22.51 0.16 -5.60
C ALA A 58 21.88 1.56 -5.48
N SER A 59 22.45 2.59 -6.11
CA SER A 59 21.88 3.93 -6.13
C SER A 59 20.63 4.01 -7.02
N ALA A 60 20.63 3.32 -8.16
CA ALA A 60 19.46 3.19 -9.05
C ALA A 60 18.28 2.49 -8.34
N PHE A 61 18.54 1.42 -7.59
CA PHE A 61 17.52 0.72 -6.80
C PHE A 61 16.96 1.63 -5.70
N ALA A 62 17.83 2.36 -4.99
CA ALA A 62 17.40 3.33 -3.97
C ALA A 62 16.56 4.47 -4.58
N GLN A 63 16.92 4.96 -5.77
CA GLN A 63 16.12 5.94 -6.52
C GLN A 63 14.76 5.35 -6.91
N GLN A 64 14.73 4.09 -7.35
CA GLN A 64 13.51 3.40 -7.73
C GLN A 64 12.54 3.25 -6.53
N PHE A 65 13.02 2.96 -5.32
CA PHE A 65 12.13 2.96 -4.14
C PHE A 65 11.62 4.34 -3.75
N LYS A 66 12.44 5.37 -3.87
CA LYS A 66 11.99 6.75 -3.62
C LYS A 66 10.87 7.12 -4.59
N MET A 67 11.09 6.87 -5.88
CA MET A 67 10.11 7.10 -6.94
C MET A 67 8.83 6.28 -6.70
N GLN A 68 8.94 4.99 -6.35
CA GLN A 68 7.76 4.15 -6.05
C GLN A 68 6.96 4.67 -4.85
N ARG A 69 7.63 5.17 -3.79
CA ARG A 69 6.93 5.74 -2.62
C ARG A 69 6.24 7.06 -2.95
N GLU A 70 6.85 7.88 -3.80
CA GLU A 70 6.25 9.12 -4.29
C GLU A 70 5.04 8.83 -5.18
N GLN A 71 5.16 7.86 -6.10
CA GLN A 71 4.04 7.38 -6.91
C GLN A 71 2.90 6.83 -6.05
N ALA A 72 3.20 6.04 -5.00
CA ALA A 72 2.19 5.54 -4.08
C ALA A 72 1.48 6.66 -3.30
N ARG A 73 2.22 7.69 -2.87
CA ARG A 73 1.63 8.90 -2.23
C ARG A 73 0.74 9.67 -3.19
N ALA A 74 1.22 9.92 -4.41
CA ALA A 74 0.44 10.61 -5.43
C ALA A 74 -0.84 9.85 -5.79
N LYS A 75 -0.77 8.52 -5.91
CA LYS A 75 -1.93 7.66 -6.14
C LYS A 75 -2.95 7.75 -5.01
N ALA A 76 -2.51 7.69 -3.75
CA ALA A 76 -3.40 7.79 -2.60
C ALA A 76 -4.13 9.15 -2.54
N ILE A 77 -3.42 10.25 -2.82
CA ILE A 77 -4.02 11.58 -2.89
C ILE A 77 -5.02 11.68 -4.07
N GLY A 78 -4.68 11.08 -5.22
CA GLY A 78 -5.57 11.04 -6.38
C GLY A 78 -6.87 10.29 -6.09
N GLU A 79 -6.78 9.09 -5.50
CA GLU A 79 -7.94 8.26 -5.16
C GLU A 79 -8.87 8.96 -4.14
N GLU A 80 -8.32 9.62 -3.12
CA GLU A 80 -9.10 10.40 -2.16
C GLU A 80 -9.81 11.60 -2.81
N LEU A 81 -9.11 12.31 -3.70
CA LEU A 81 -9.68 13.46 -4.42
C LEU A 81 -10.78 13.03 -5.41
N GLU A 82 -10.63 11.89 -6.07
CA GLU A 82 -11.65 11.32 -6.96
C GLU A 82 -12.93 10.99 -6.19
N VAL A 83 -12.82 10.30 -5.05
CA VAL A 83 -13.98 9.98 -4.20
C VAL A 83 -14.67 11.26 -3.71
N LYS A 84 -13.91 12.27 -3.29
CA LYS A 84 -14.47 13.57 -2.90
C LYS A 84 -15.22 14.25 -4.05
N THR A 85 -14.68 14.17 -5.26
CA THR A 85 -15.31 14.73 -6.47
C THR A 85 -16.59 13.96 -6.82
N ALA A 86 -16.62 12.64 -6.66
CA ALA A 86 -17.81 11.81 -6.84
C ALA A 86 -18.96 12.20 -5.90
N PHE A 87 -18.67 12.50 -4.63
CA PHE A 87 -19.67 13.02 -3.68
C PHE A 87 -20.22 14.38 -4.13
N ASN A 88 -19.33 15.29 -4.55
CA ASN A 88 -19.74 16.60 -5.07
C ASN A 88 -20.59 16.50 -6.33
N MET A 89 -20.28 15.55 -7.23
CA MET A 89 -21.08 15.30 -8.43
C MET A 89 -22.51 14.90 -8.08
N LEU A 90 -22.71 14.06 -7.05
CA LEU A 90 -24.03 13.69 -6.55
C LEU A 90 -24.67 14.76 -5.64
N GLY A 91 -23.91 15.78 -5.21
CA GLY A 91 -24.38 16.82 -4.29
C GLY A 91 -24.50 16.34 -2.84
N LEU A 92 -23.72 15.33 -2.47
CA LEU A 92 -23.71 14.71 -1.15
C LEU A 92 -22.47 15.13 -0.37
N SER A 93 -22.55 15.09 0.97
CA SER A 93 -21.39 15.27 1.85
C SER A 93 -20.65 13.95 2.06
N GLN A 94 -19.34 14.00 2.35
CA GLN A 94 -18.50 12.83 2.65
C GLN A 94 -18.95 12.03 3.89
N GLY A 95 -19.86 12.58 4.71
CA GLY A 95 -20.46 11.91 5.87
C GLY A 95 -21.93 11.51 5.68
N CYS A 96 -22.43 11.42 4.45
CA CYS A 96 -23.82 11.03 4.21
C CYS A 96 -24.08 9.54 4.53
N SER A 97 -25.32 9.24 4.93
CA SER A 97 -25.77 7.87 5.17
C SER A 97 -26.00 7.12 3.87
N ARG A 98 -25.94 5.79 3.92
CA ARG A 98 -26.19 4.92 2.77
C ARG A 98 -27.57 5.18 2.14
N GLU A 99 -28.58 5.42 2.95
CA GLU A 99 -29.95 5.65 2.47
C GLU A 99 -30.04 6.95 1.66
N ASP A 100 -29.35 8.00 2.07
CA ASP A 100 -29.35 9.29 1.39
C ASP A 100 -28.62 9.22 0.05
N PHE A 101 -27.53 8.46 0.00
CA PHE A 101 -26.84 8.15 -1.25
C PHE A 101 -27.75 7.42 -2.24
N VAL A 102 -28.47 6.38 -1.79
CA VAL A 102 -29.35 5.61 -2.68
C VAL A 102 -30.50 6.48 -3.21
N LYS A 103 -31.08 7.35 -2.38
CA LYS A 103 -32.13 8.29 -2.80
C LYS A 103 -31.64 9.24 -3.88
N GLU A 104 -30.50 9.90 -3.65
CA GLU A 104 -29.98 10.91 -4.57
C GLU A 104 -29.47 10.29 -5.88
N TYR A 105 -28.83 9.12 -5.81
CA TYR A 105 -28.44 8.34 -6.99
C TYR A 105 -29.66 7.98 -7.85
N ARG A 106 -30.74 7.45 -7.25
CA ARG A 106 -31.97 7.11 -7.98
C ARG A 106 -32.58 8.32 -8.68
N LYS A 107 -32.64 9.46 -7.98
CA LYS A 107 -33.16 10.72 -8.53
C LYS A 107 -32.38 11.15 -9.78
N ARG A 108 -31.05 11.13 -9.70
CA ARG A 108 -30.18 11.53 -10.82
C ARG A 108 -30.17 10.52 -11.97
N ALA A 109 -30.23 9.23 -11.65
CA ALA A 109 -30.32 8.16 -12.65
C ALA A 109 -31.62 8.26 -13.46
N LEU A 110 -32.74 8.61 -12.83
CA LEU A 110 -34.02 8.83 -13.53
C LEU A 110 -33.98 10.07 -14.42
N MET A 111 -33.33 11.16 -13.99
CA MET A 111 -33.20 12.38 -14.80
C MET A 111 -32.42 12.14 -16.09
N HIS A 112 -31.38 11.30 -16.03
CA HIS A 112 -30.51 11.00 -17.17
C HIS A 112 -30.74 9.59 -17.74
N HIS A 113 -31.93 9.02 -17.53
CA HIS A 113 -32.22 7.67 -18.02
C HIS A 113 -32.17 7.64 -19.55
N PRO A 114 -31.57 6.60 -20.17
CA PRO A 114 -31.43 6.53 -21.63
C PRO A 114 -32.78 6.49 -22.35
N ASP A 115 -33.79 5.81 -21.77
CA ASP A 115 -35.14 5.68 -22.35
C ASP A 115 -35.89 7.01 -22.52
N THR A 116 -35.67 7.98 -21.61
CA THR A 116 -36.32 9.29 -21.69
C THR A 116 -35.49 10.34 -22.42
N ASN A 117 -34.25 10.02 -22.79
CA ASN A 117 -33.27 10.96 -23.35
C ASN A 117 -32.48 10.34 -24.52
N GLU A 118 -33.13 9.53 -25.35
CA GLU A 118 -32.48 8.78 -26.45
C GLU A 118 -31.80 9.70 -27.48
N GLU A 119 -32.31 10.91 -27.65
CA GLU A 119 -31.84 11.90 -28.61
C GLU A 119 -30.72 12.82 -28.08
N ASN A 120 -30.38 12.75 -26.79
CA ASN A 120 -29.39 13.64 -26.18
C ASN A 120 -28.10 12.89 -25.74
N PRO A 121 -27.01 12.96 -26.52
CA PRO A 121 -25.75 12.28 -26.17
C PRO A 121 -25.12 12.80 -24.86
N ALA A 122 -25.44 14.03 -24.43
CA ALA A 122 -24.95 14.57 -23.17
C ALA A 122 -25.59 13.90 -21.95
N ALA A 123 -26.87 13.48 -22.05
CA ALA A 123 -27.54 12.75 -20.98
C ALA A 123 -26.89 11.38 -20.76
N GLN A 124 -26.52 10.69 -21.85
CA GLN A 124 -25.81 9.42 -21.79
C GLN A 124 -24.44 9.54 -21.12
N GLU A 125 -23.69 10.60 -21.42
CA GLU A 125 -22.38 10.83 -20.80
C GLU A 125 -22.51 11.13 -19.30
N ASN A 126 -23.48 11.98 -18.92
CA ASN A 126 -23.76 12.28 -17.51
C ASN A 126 -24.17 11.02 -16.73
N PHE A 127 -24.98 10.14 -17.34
CA PHE A 127 -25.38 8.87 -16.72
C PHE A 127 -24.17 7.95 -16.45
N LYS A 128 -23.22 7.86 -17.39
CA LYS A 128 -21.97 7.11 -17.19
C LYS A 128 -21.15 7.70 -16.04
N GLN A 129 -21.01 9.02 -15.99
CA GLN A 129 -20.28 9.70 -14.91
C GLN A 129 -20.92 9.46 -13.55
N ILE A 130 -22.25 9.59 -13.44
CA ILE A 130 -23.01 9.30 -12.22
C ILE A 130 -22.85 7.84 -11.78
N THR A 131 -22.85 6.90 -12.73
CA THR A 131 -22.68 5.47 -12.45
C THR A 131 -21.26 5.16 -11.96
N ASN A 132 -20.24 5.74 -12.59
CA ASN A 132 -18.84 5.60 -12.18
C ASN A 132 -18.63 6.20 -10.78
N ALA A 133 -19.15 7.40 -10.52
CA ALA A 133 -19.09 8.05 -9.22
C ALA A 133 -19.77 7.20 -8.13
N ALA A 134 -20.94 6.62 -8.42
CA ALA A 134 -21.63 5.72 -7.51
C ALA A 134 -20.82 4.46 -7.20
N GLN A 135 -20.12 3.89 -8.19
CA GLN A 135 -19.25 2.73 -7.99
C GLN A 135 -18.03 3.07 -7.10
N GLN A 136 -17.42 4.24 -7.32
CA GLN A 136 -16.30 4.72 -6.50
C GLN A 136 -16.73 4.91 -5.03
N ILE A 137 -17.88 5.56 -4.79
CA ILE A 137 -18.41 5.76 -3.44
C ILE A 137 -18.73 4.42 -2.77
N ARG A 138 -19.38 3.48 -3.48
CA ARG A 138 -19.66 2.14 -2.94
C ARG A 138 -18.38 1.40 -2.55
N SER A 139 -17.34 1.48 -3.39
CA SER A 139 -16.05 0.84 -3.14
C SER A 139 -15.31 1.47 -1.95
N ALA A 140 -15.30 2.80 -1.87
CA ALA A 140 -14.64 3.54 -0.79
C ALA A 140 -15.32 3.37 0.57
N MET A 141 -16.66 3.35 0.60
CA MET A 141 -17.46 3.23 1.84
C MET A 141 -17.78 1.79 2.23
N GLY A 142 -17.48 0.80 1.35
CA GLY A 142 -17.80 -0.61 1.58
C GLY A 142 -19.31 -0.92 1.54
N TRP A 143 -20.09 -0.14 0.79
CA TRP A 143 -21.54 -0.35 0.66
C TRP A 143 -21.83 -1.40 -0.42
N GLN A 144 -22.25 -2.60 0.01
CA GLN A 144 -22.73 -3.70 -0.84
C GLN A 144 -24.19 -3.54 -1.21
#